data_AF-A0A9P5APF9-F1
#
_entry.id   AF-A0A9P5APF9-F1
#
_cell.length_a   1.000
_cell.length_b   1.000
_cell.length_c   1.000
_cell.angle_alpha   90.00
_cell.angle_beta   90.00
_cell.angle_gamma   90.00
#
_symmetry.space_group_name_H-M   'P 1'
#
loop_
_entity.id
_entity.type
_entity.pdbx_description
1 polymer ?
#
loop_
_entity_poly.entity_id
_entity_poly.type
_entity_poly.pdbx_seq_one_letter_code
_entity_poly.pdbx_strand_id
1 'polypeptide(L)'
;MSNDNISSLKAMIGNNVSLFGSSVLEKAFIDLELESLRWDVSITGMCKDQEMKQKIRASTHLLCIGFPSVNDIADDDLIGVKFDITDHEILNTPLSRVIQRKDITRLQDNLGVAFVSGKGDKLSVHQAVMTTLLAGTADQVQVEFQQWSWLKDKLRKNTLVEHIHSKQTSRVLLWASNNNSLCPGMAMCQFYNHVRTVSALCGNLEVCLSETEAAWEELKIGDIKAFGEIARQADKEFSYRPKTCFGNGTCLLPRNEVECMMIKRSHSCGGAHVKRVPGSDRELLKCVDDGEGGSRRSCLINLQSPIWFHQEEITSLETYGEFRVFFVKDEIVGAVRTQFEDKEEEKNIAAQALSLSDFNWYSENTEDQKFKKSRLYAFAAYVRAHLLRRHDSRENYRSLRVAVRIDIGVSMLHPGGRFFVVEVARFAGAAFFSEFMFPKPYTQMMERIAKAMIEEYGS
;
A
#
# COMPACT_ATOMS: atom_id res chain seq x y z
N MET A 1 -7.18 -24.17 -45.98
CA MET A 1 -6.33 -25.33 -45.63
C MET A 1 -7.25 -26.42 -45.09
N SER A 2 -7.14 -27.64 -45.64
CA SER A 2 -8.17 -28.69 -45.61
C SER A 2 -8.23 -29.52 -44.32
N ASN A 3 -9.39 -30.16 -44.12
CA ASN A 3 -9.86 -30.95 -42.96
C ASN A 3 -9.07 -32.23 -42.63
N ASP A 4 -7.92 -32.49 -43.25
CA ASP A 4 -7.21 -33.78 -43.14
C ASP A 4 -6.18 -33.86 -42.01
N ASN A 5 -5.98 -32.79 -41.23
CA ASN A 5 -5.03 -32.77 -40.11
C ASN A 5 -5.66 -33.09 -38.74
N ILE A 6 -6.98 -33.20 -38.63
CA ILE A 6 -7.69 -33.43 -37.35
C ILE A 6 -7.85 -34.92 -37.04
N SER A 7 -7.80 -35.79 -38.05
CA SER A 7 -7.91 -37.25 -37.92
C SER A 7 -6.65 -37.91 -37.35
N SER A 8 -5.45 -37.35 -37.58
CA SER A 8 -4.19 -37.90 -37.03
C SER A 8 -3.99 -37.61 -35.55
N LEU A 9 -4.55 -36.52 -35.00
CA LEU A 9 -4.38 -36.20 -33.58
C LEU A 9 -5.27 -37.06 -32.65
N LYS A 10 -6.40 -37.56 -33.16
CA LYS A 10 -7.32 -38.42 -32.40
C LYS A 10 -6.83 -39.86 -32.21
N ALA A 11 -5.82 -40.30 -32.98
CA ALA A 11 -5.26 -41.64 -32.86
C ALA A 11 -4.12 -41.75 -31.80
N MET A 12 -3.58 -40.63 -31.32
CA MET A 12 -2.48 -40.64 -30.34
C MET A 12 -2.93 -40.54 -28.87
N ILE A 13 -4.21 -40.28 -28.60
CA ILE A 13 -4.74 -40.18 -27.24
C ILE A 13 -5.89 -41.18 -27.09
N GLY A 14 -5.53 -42.45 -27.17
CA GLY A 14 -6.39 -43.56 -26.78
C GLY A 14 -6.22 -43.89 -25.30
N ASN A 15 -7.31 -43.70 -24.56
CA ASN A 15 -7.74 -44.47 -23.39
C ASN A 15 -6.89 -44.40 -22.11
N ASN A 16 -7.27 -43.50 -21.20
CA ASN A 16 -7.95 -43.92 -19.97
C ASN A 16 -8.55 -42.71 -19.23
N VAL A 17 -9.84 -42.49 -19.47
CA VAL A 17 -10.71 -41.67 -18.64
C VAL A 17 -11.38 -42.61 -17.64
N SER A 18 -11.22 -42.33 -16.34
CA SER A 18 -12.27 -42.26 -15.31
C SER A 18 -11.55 -42.17 -13.95
N LEU A 19 -11.64 -41.11 -13.15
CA LEU A 19 -12.84 -40.71 -12.39
C LEU A 19 -12.57 -39.35 -11.68
N PHE A 20 -13.52 -38.41 -11.79
CA PHE A 20 -13.71 -37.15 -11.03
C PHE A 20 -12.59 -36.09 -11.07
N GLY A 21 -12.77 -34.82 -11.43
CA GLY A 21 -13.93 -34.04 -11.87
C GLY A 21 -13.52 -32.56 -11.96
N SER A 22 -13.66 -31.99 -13.17
CA SER A 22 -14.21 -30.65 -13.54
C SER A 22 -14.24 -29.56 -12.44
N SER A 23 -13.88 -28.29 -12.62
CA SER A 23 -13.65 -27.42 -13.79
C SER A 23 -13.37 -25.99 -13.29
N VAL A 24 -12.18 -25.44 -13.49
CA VAL A 24 -11.94 -23.97 -13.45
C VAL A 24 -10.80 -23.52 -14.40
N LEU A 25 -9.98 -24.42 -14.96
CA LEU A 25 -8.72 -24.01 -15.62
C LEU A 25 -8.66 -24.07 -17.16
N GLU A 26 -9.77 -24.32 -17.86
CA GLU A 26 -9.78 -24.41 -19.35
C GLU A 26 -10.68 -23.37 -20.02
N LYS A 27 -10.68 -22.13 -19.52
CA LYS A 27 -11.41 -21.01 -20.16
C LYS A 27 -10.62 -19.70 -20.26
N ALA A 28 -9.29 -19.78 -20.32
CA ALA A 28 -8.41 -18.61 -20.36
C ALA A 28 -7.54 -18.51 -21.63
N PHE A 29 -7.83 -19.29 -22.67
CA PHE A 29 -7.15 -19.15 -23.96
C PHE A 29 -8.20 -19.16 -25.07
N ILE A 30 -8.14 -18.16 -25.95
CA ILE A 30 -9.07 -17.80 -27.04
C ILE A 30 -10.15 -16.80 -26.59
N ASP A 31 -9.77 -15.52 -26.59
CA ASP A 31 -10.61 -14.36 -26.97
C ASP A 31 -9.72 -13.10 -27.04
N LEU A 32 -8.70 -13.18 -27.89
CA LEU A 32 -7.81 -12.07 -28.24
C LEU A 32 -7.72 -12.02 -29.77
N GLU A 33 -8.75 -11.50 -30.41
CA GLU A 33 -8.68 -10.80 -31.70
C GLU A 33 -10.08 -10.31 -32.09
N LEU A 34 -10.13 -9.08 -32.62
CA LEU A 34 -11.29 -8.36 -33.15
C LEU A 34 -12.12 -7.54 -32.14
N GLU A 35 -11.68 -6.31 -31.91
CA GLU A 35 -12.52 -5.14 -32.22
C GLU A 35 -11.64 -3.89 -32.32
N SER A 36 -11.27 -3.56 -33.56
CA SER A 36 -10.69 -2.28 -33.92
C SER A 36 -11.80 -1.36 -34.48
N LEU A 37 -11.57 -0.05 -34.32
CA LEU A 37 -12.17 1.07 -35.07
C LEU A 37 -13.57 1.55 -34.65
N ARG A 38 -13.59 2.67 -33.91
CA ARG A 38 -13.99 4.02 -34.41
C ARG A 38 -14.33 4.93 -33.23
N TRP A 39 -13.57 6.01 -33.04
CA TRP A 39 -14.09 7.24 -32.43
C TRP A 39 -13.47 8.44 -33.11
N ASP A 40 -14.32 9.13 -33.87
CA ASP A 40 -14.07 10.46 -34.42
C ASP A 40 -13.97 11.48 -33.28
N VAL A 41 -13.09 12.45 -33.50
CA VAL A 41 -12.88 13.66 -32.71
C VAL A 41 -14.15 14.52 -32.74
N SER A 42 -14.60 15.02 -31.60
CA SER A 42 -15.11 16.39 -31.57
C SER A 42 -14.96 17.08 -30.22
N ILE A 43 -14.39 18.28 -30.34
CA ILE A 43 -14.14 19.31 -29.33
C ILE A 43 -15.50 19.93 -28.94
N THR A 44 -15.84 20.00 -27.66
CA THR A 44 -17.03 20.73 -27.22
C THR A 44 -16.71 22.21 -26.99
N GLY A 45 -17.03 23.01 -28.01
CA GLY A 45 -17.36 24.43 -27.88
C GLY A 45 -18.81 24.62 -27.42
N MET A 46 -19.07 25.79 -26.85
CA MET A 46 -20.31 26.25 -26.23
C MET A 46 -21.56 26.20 -27.14
N CYS A 47 -22.74 25.81 -26.62
CA CYS A 47 -23.97 26.62 -26.42
C CYS A 47 -25.29 25.80 -26.47
N LYS A 48 -26.15 26.06 -25.46
CA LYS A 48 -27.64 26.07 -25.41
C LYS A 48 -28.45 24.78 -25.22
N ASP A 49 -29.03 24.70 -24.01
CA ASP A 49 -30.43 24.42 -23.64
C ASP A 49 -31.26 23.41 -24.44
N GLN A 50 -31.53 22.26 -23.82
CA GLN A 50 -32.89 21.70 -23.74
C GLN A 50 -33.02 20.69 -22.58
N GLU A 51 -34.08 20.87 -21.79
CA GLU A 51 -34.33 20.22 -20.51
C GLU A 51 -34.86 18.78 -20.60
N MET A 52 -34.56 18.08 -19.50
CA MET A 52 -35.38 17.10 -18.76
C MET A 52 -35.13 15.59 -18.93
N LYS A 53 -34.79 15.03 -17.76
CA LYS A 53 -34.49 13.65 -17.39
C LYS A 53 -33.09 13.14 -17.75
N GLN A 54 -32.06 13.93 -17.44
CA GLN A 54 -30.78 13.34 -17.08
C GLN A 54 -30.98 12.53 -15.79
N LYS A 55 -31.01 11.21 -15.94
CA LYS A 55 -30.57 10.29 -14.88
C LYS A 55 -29.22 10.85 -14.45
N ILE A 56 -29.13 11.46 -13.25
CA ILE A 56 -27.86 11.99 -12.74
C ILE A 56 -26.88 10.83 -12.81
N ARG A 57 -25.94 10.88 -13.77
CA ARG A 57 -24.90 9.88 -13.88
C ARG A 57 -24.06 10.03 -12.62
N ALA A 58 -23.92 8.95 -11.86
CA ALA A 58 -23.17 8.97 -10.61
C ALA A 58 -21.73 9.41 -10.92
N SER A 59 -21.39 10.62 -10.48
CA SER A 59 -20.07 11.21 -10.65
C SER A 59 -19.33 11.25 -9.32
N THR A 60 -18.04 10.96 -9.37
CA THR A 60 -17.15 10.95 -8.21
C THR A 60 -16.12 12.07 -8.35
N HIS A 61 -15.97 12.87 -7.30
CA HIS A 61 -14.87 13.82 -7.18
C HIS A 61 -13.80 13.24 -6.25
N LEU A 62 -12.64 12.87 -6.79
CA LEU A 62 -11.48 12.46 -6.02
C LEU A 62 -10.69 13.71 -5.59
N LEU A 63 -10.70 14.00 -4.30
CA LEU A 63 -9.88 15.03 -3.68
C LEU A 63 -8.68 14.36 -2.98
N CYS A 64 -7.51 14.40 -3.61
CA CYS A 64 -6.28 13.91 -3.02
C CYS A 64 -5.56 15.03 -2.25
N ILE A 65 -5.13 14.72 -1.03
CA ILE A 65 -4.37 15.61 -0.16
C ILE A 65 -2.94 15.09 -0.01
N GLY A 66 -2.00 15.83 -0.58
CA GLY A 66 -0.58 15.54 -0.57
C GLY A 66 0.15 16.04 0.67
N PHE A 67 1.13 15.26 1.12
CA PHE A 67 2.07 15.64 2.18
C PHE A 67 3.48 15.69 1.60
N PRO A 68 4.20 16.82 1.74
CA PRO A 68 5.58 16.89 1.28
C PRO A 68 6.44 16.01 2.20
N SER A 69 6.88 14.86 1.71
CA SER A 69 7.73 13.92 2.45
C SER A 69 9.22 14.03 2.09
N VAL A 70 9.54 14.80 1.05
CA VAL A 70 10.89 15.01 0.51
C VAL A 70 11.08 16.47 0.14
N ASN A 71 12.33 16.93 0.11
CA ASN A 71 12.65 18.30 -0.31
C ASN A 71 12.46 18.48 -1.82
N ASP A 72 12.93 17.52 -2.61
CA ASP A 72 12.78 17.47 -4.06
C ASP A 72 12.44 16.04 -4.47
N ILE A 73 11.34 15.86 -5.21
CA ILE A 73 10.88 14.53 -5.67
C ILE A 73 11.79 13.93 -6.74
N ALA A 74 12.68 14.72 -7.36
CA ALA A 74 13.66 14.20 -8.31
C ALA A 74 14.72 13.32 -7.64
N ASP A 75 14.97 13.53 -6.33
CA ASP A 75 16.00 12.85 -5.57
C ASP A 75 15.48 11.58 -4.85
N ASP A 76 14.18 11.26 -4.98
CA ASP A 76 13.57 10.10 -4.31
C ASP A 76 13.09 9.03 -5.30
N ASP A 77 13.76 7.88 -5.26
CA ASP A 77 13.49 6.72 -6.13
C ASP A 77 12.36 5.81 -5.59
N LEU A 78 11.88 6.07 -4.37
CA LEU A 78 10.92 5.20 -3.67
C LEU A 78 9.48 5.62 -3.95
N ILE A 79 9.23 6.92 -4.03
CA ILE A 79 7.91 7.54 -4.26
C ILE A 79 7.86 8.44 -5.50
N GLY A 80 9.02 8.80 -6.08
CA GLY A 80 9.11 9.53 -7.34
C GLY A 80 8.83 8.63 -8.54
N VAL A 81 7.85 9.00 -9.37
CA VAL A 81 7.56 8.36 -10.65
C VAL A 81 8.27 9.14 -11.75
N LYS A 82 9.38 8.60 -12.23
CA LYS A 82 10.23 9.26 -13.24
C LYS A 82 9.85 8.87 -14.66
N PHE A 83 9.74 9.86 -15.53
CA PHE A 83 9.45 9.64 -16.94
C PHE A 83 9.98 10.77 -17.82
N ASP A 84 10.03 10.52 -19.12
CA ASP A 84 10.41 11.51 -20.13
C ASP A 84 9.17 11.89 -20.95
N ILE A 85 8.77 13.16 -20.88
CA ILE A 85 7.53 13.60 -21.53
C ILE A 85 7.63 13.51 -23.07
N THR A 86 8.83 13.66 -23.62
CA THR A 86 9.06 13.54 -25.07
C THR A 86 8.87 12.10 -25.51
N ASP A 87 9.33 11.12 -24.72
CA ASP A 87 9.07 9.70 -25.01
C ASP A 87 7.55 9.42 -25.06
N HIS A 88 6.76 10.01 -24.17
CA HIS A 88 5.30 9.85 -24.15
C HIS A 88 4.59 10.51 -25.32
N GLU A 89 5.04 11.71 -25.71
CA GLU A 89 4.51 12.44 -26.85
C GLU A 89 4.82 11.69 -28.16
N ILE A 90 6.05 11.18 -28.33
CA ILE A 90 6.47 10.43 -29.51
C ILE A 90 5.76 9.08 -29.61
N LEU A 91 5.73 8.32 -28.51
CA LEU A 91 5.14 6.97 -28.49
C LEU A 91 3.60 6.99 -28.37
N ASN A 92 3.00 8.17 -28.16
CA ASN A 92 1.57 8.35 -27.94
C ASN A 92 0.99 7.39 -26.89
N THR A 93 1.74 7.20 -25.80
CA THR A 93 1.32 6.33 -24.68
C THR A 93 0.03 6.87 -24.05
N PRO A 94 -0.77 6.05 -23.33
CA PRO A 94 -1.94 6.54 -22.60
C PRO A 94 -1.65 7.74 -21.69
N LEU A 95 -0.44 7.83 -21.14
CA LEU A 95 0.02 8.94 -20.29
C LEU A 95 0.02 10.30 -21.01
N SER A 96 0.24 10.35 -22.33
CA SER A 96 0.23 11.60 -23.11
C SER A 96 -1.15 12.30 -23.10
N ARG A 97 -2.21 11.54 -22.84
CA ARG A 97 -3.58 12.04 -22.69
C ARG A 97 -3.85 12.59 -21.29
N VAL A 98 -3.03 12.19 -20.31
CA VAL A 98 -3.19 12.51 -18.89
C VAL A 98 -2.33 13.70 -18.50
N ILE A 99 -1.11 13.75 -19.04
CA ILE A 99 -0.10 14.75 -18.68
C ILE A 99 0.44 15.41 -19.95
N GLN A 100 0.24 16.73 -20.06
CA GLN A 100 0.83 17.57 -21.10
C GLN A 100 1.87 18.51 -20.47
N ARG A 101 2.84 19.00 -21.25
CA ARG A 101 3.90 19.92 -20.74
C ARG A 101 3.34 21.11 -19.96
N LYS A 102 2.28 21.75 -20.47
CA LYS A 102 1.62 22.88 -19.81
C LYS A 102 1.04 22.52 -18.43
N ASP A 103 0.60 21.28 -18.25
CA ASP A 103 0.03 20.81 -16.99
C ASP A 103 1.12 20.57 -15.95
N ILE A 104 2.28 20.08 -16.37
CA ILE A 104 3.45 19.90 -15.50
C ILE A 104 3.92 21.23 -14.92
N THR A 105 4.13 22.26 -15.74
CA THR A 105 4.57 23.58 -15.25
C THR A 105 3.57 24.13 -14.24
N ARG A 106 2.28 24.07 -14.55
CA ARG A 106 1.21 24.51 -13.64
C ARG A 106 1.17 23.70 -12.35
N LEU A 107 1.35 22.38 -12.41
CA LEU A 107 1.40 21.52 -11.23
C LEU A 107 2.62 21.82 -10.37
N GLN A 108 3.78 22.03 -10.98
CA GLN A 108 5.01 22.41 -10.27
C GLN A 108 4.86 23.78 -9.60
N ASP A 109 4.30 24.78 -10.28
CA ASP A 109 4.07 26.12 -9.71
C ASP A 109 3.10 26.06 -8.50
N ASN A 110 2.07 25.21 -8.58
CA ASN A 110 1.05 25.10 -7.54
C ASN A 110 1.44 24.19 -6.37
N LEU A 111 2.19 23.11 -6.63
CA LEU A 111 2.50 22.08 -5.64
C LEU A 111 3.94 22.18 -5.10
N GLY A 112 4.86 22.72 -5.88
CA GLY A 112 6.28 22.80 -5.56
C GLY A 112 7.06 21.52 -5.90
N VAL A 113 8.39 21.64 -5.77
CA VAL A 113 9.37 20.61 -6.15
C VAL A 113 9.30 19.32 -5.33
N ALA A 114 8.69 19.36 -4.16
CA ALA A 114 8.43 18.16 -3.34
C ALA A 114 7.40 17.20 -3.98
N PHE A 115 6.62 17.67 -4.97
CA PHE A 115 5.59 16.86 -5.64
C PHE A 115 5.82 16.70 -7.14
N VAL A 116 6.34 17.74 -7.80
CA VAL A 116 6.65 17.72 -9.22
C VAL A 116 7.98 18.44 -9.43
N SER A 117 8.96 17.73 -9.94
CA SER A 117 10.29 18.26 -10.24
C SER A 117 10.75 17.77 -11.60
N GLY A 118 11.63 18.52 -12.26
CA GLY A 118 12.08 18.18 -13.59
C GLY A 118 13.14 19.11 -14.13
N LYS A 119 13.94 18.58 -15.07
CA LYS A 119 14.93 19.33 -15.85
C LYS A 119 14.75 18.98 -17.32
N GLY A 120 14.30 19.94 -18.12
CA GLY A 120 13.94 19.71 -19.51
C GLY A 120 12.76 18.73 -19.62
N ASP A 121 12.92 17.68 -20.43
CA ASP A 121 11.85 16.69 -20.68
C ASP A 121 11.81 15.56 -19.65
N LYS A 122 12.83 15.47 -18.77
CA LYS A 122 12.89 14.48 -17.68
C LYS A 122 12.19 15.01 -16.45
N LEU A 123 11.16 14.29 -16.04
CA LEU A 123 10.26 14.67 -14.96
C LEU A 123 10.23 13.59 -13.89
N SER A 124 10.03 14.01 -12.64
CA SER A 124 9.68 13.16 -11.51
C SER A 124 8.39 13.71 -10.90
N VAL A 125 7.40 12.84 -10.76
CA VAL A 125 6.10 13.17 -10.18
C VAL A 125 5.82 12.25 -9.01
N HIS A 126 5.42 12.83 -7.89
CA HIS A 126 5.07 12.06 -6.69
C HIS A 126 3.95 11.05 -7.01
N GLN A 127 4.11 9.80 -6.56
CA GLN A 127 3.19 8.69 -6.82
C GLN A 127 1.71 9.03 -6.58
N ALA A 128 1.39 9.81 -5.55
CA ALA A 128 0.02 10.24 -5.26
C ALA A 128 -0.55 11.22 -6.29
N VAL A 129 0.27 12.15 -6.78
CA VAL A 129 -0.12 13.07 -7.87
C VAL A 129 -0.38 12.25 -9.13
N MET A 130 0.54 11.36 -9.49
CA MET A 130 0.40 10.49 -10.65
C MET A 130 -0.86 9.61 -10.56
N THR A 131 -1.09 8.95 -9.43
CA THR A 131 -2.30 8.14 -9.19
C THR A 131 -3.58 8.96 -9.33
N THR A 132 -3.58 10.19 -8.79
CA THR A 132 -4.74 11.09 -8.86
C THR A 132 -5.03 11.50 -10.31
N LEU A 133 -4.01 11.88 -11.08
CA LEU A 133 -4.18 12.24 -12.48
C LEU A 133 -4.70 11.06 -13.32
N LEU A 134 -4.15 9.86 -13.10
CA LEU A 134 -4.57 8.64 -13.77
C LEU A 134 -6.00 8.23 -13.41
N ALA A 135 -6.43 8.45 -12.16
CA ALA A 135 -7.81 8.19 -11.75
C ALA A 135 -8.81 9.06 -12.52
N GLY A 136 -8.41 10.28 -12.90
CA GLY A 136 -9.23 11.20 -13.71
C GLY A 136 -9.42 10.79 -15.16
N THR A 137 -8.77 9.70 -15.60
CA THR A 137 -9.04 9.09 -16.92
C THR A 137 -10.27 8.20 -16.92
N ALA A 138 -10.78 7.82 -15.74
CA ALA A 138 -12.01 7.04 -15.62
C ALA A 138 -13.23 7.92 -15.92
N ASP A 139 -14.20 7.34 -16.63
CA ASP A 139 -15.46 8.02 -16.91
C ASP A 139 -16.13 8.48 -15.61
N GLN A 140 -16.67 9.69 -15.61
CA GLN A 140 -17.41 10.27 -14.48
C GLN A 140 -16.58 10.51 -13.21
N VAL A 141 -15.24 10.49 -13.32
CA VAL A 141 -14.34 10.89 -12.24
C VAL A 141 -13.74 12.26 -12.53
N GLN A 142 -13.94 13.18 -11.59
CA GLN A 142 -13.22 14.45 -11.54
C GLN A 142 -12.15 14.35 -10.46
N VAL A 143 -10.99 14.97 -10.69
CA VAL A 143 -9.85 14.87 -9.78
C VAL A 143 -9.33 16.23 -9.39
N GLU A 144 -8.90 16.33 -8.15
CA GLU A 144 -8.27 17.51 -7.58
C GLU A 144 -7.16 17.06 -6.63
N PHE A 145 -5.98 17.65 -6.78
CA PHE A 145 -4.88 17.45 -5.85
C PHE A 145 -4.60 18.75 -5.11
N GLN A 146 -4.53 18.68 -3.78
CA GLN A 146 -4.24 19.82 -2.92
C GLN A 146 -3.16 19.45 -1.91
N GLN A 147 -2.42 20.44 -1.42
CA GLN A 147 -1.45 20.25 -0.35
C GLN A 147 -2.14 20.18 1.01
N TRP A 148 -1.50 19.54 2.00
CA TRP A 148 -1.96 19.53 3.39
C TRP A 148 -2.24 20.92 3.97
N SER A 149 -1.43 21.92 3.61
CA SER A 149 -1.62 23.32 4.02
C SER A 149 -2.98 23.89 3.60
N TRP A 150 -3.42 23.56 2.38
CA TRP A 150 -4.73 23.96 1.86
C TRP A 150 -5.87 23.34 2.67
N LEU A 151 -5.79 22.03 2.97
CA LEU A 151 -6.83 21.36 3.74
C LEU A 151 -6.92 21.92 5.16
N LYS A 152 -5.77 22.14 5.81
CA LYS A 152 -5.72 22.78 7.14
C LYS A 152 -6.41 24.14 7.13
N ASP A 153 -6.18 24.96 6.11
CA ASP A 153 -6.81 26.26 5.98
C ASP A 153 -8.33 26.14 5.80
N LYS A 154 -8.80 25.22 4.93
CA LYS A 154 -10.22 24.94 4.72
C LYS A 154 -10.93 24.45 5.98
N LEU A 155 -10.29 23.56 6.75
CA LEU A 155 -10.80 23.06 8.02
C LEU A 155 -10.84 24.17 9.07
N ARG A 156 -9.75 24.94 9.23
CA ARG A 156 -9.67 26.06 10.18
C ARG A 156 -10.72 27.14 9.90
N LYS A 157 -10.97 27.43 8.62
CA LYS A 157 -11.95 28.44 8.19
C LYS A 157 -13.37 27.90 8.07
N ASN A 158 -13.59 26.60 8.32
CA ASN A 158 -14.87 25.91 8.09
C ASN A 158 -15.44 26.07 6.67
N THR A 159 -14.58 26.20 5.65
CA THR A 159 -14.98 26.40 4.24
C THR A 159 -14.88 25.12 3.39
N LEU A 160 -14.55 23.98 4.00
CA LEU A 160 -14.47 22.71 3.29
C LEU A 160 -15.85 22.23 2.79
N VAL A 161 -16.91 22.47 3.56
CA VAL A 161 -18.30 22.13 3.20
C VAL A 161 -18.71 22.83 1.90
N GLU A 162 -18.47 24.15 1.82
CA GLU A 162 -18.76 24.95 0.63
C GLU A 162 -17.98 24.44 -0.58
N HIS A 163 -16.69 24.10 -0.39
CA HIS A 163 -15.86 23.54 -1.45
C HIS A 163 -16.41 22.21 -1.96
N ILE A 164 -16.84 21.31 -1.08
CA ILE A 164 -17.42 20.01 -1.44
C ILE A 164 -18.74 20.20 -2.19
N HIS A 165 -19.64 21.04 -1.69
CA HIS A 165 -20.91 21.33 -2.35
C HIS A 165 -20.71 21.94 -3.75
N SER A 166 -19.66 22.76 -3.94
CA SER A 166 -19.35 23.37 -5.23
C SER A 166 -19.03 22.37 -6.35
N LYS A 167 -18.65 21.13 -6.01
CA LYS A 167 -18.29 20.10 -7.00
C LYS A 167 -19.48 19.54 -7.75
N GLN A 168 -20.68 19.63 -7.17
CA GLN A 168 -21.92 19.13 -7.77
C GLN A 168 -21.82 17.65 -8.22
N THR A 169 -21.12 16.82 -7.43
CA THR A 169 -20.95 15.39 -7.68
C THR A 169 -21.77 14.53 -6.73
N SER A 170 -22.09 13.31 -7.16
CA SER A 170 -22.82 12.36 -6.31
C SER A 170 -22.00 11.85 -5.12
N ARG A 171 -20.66 11.84 -5.26
CA ARG A 171 -19.72 11.43 -4.22
C ARG A 171 -18.48 12.31 -4.24
N VAL A 172 -17.89 12.53 -3.07
CA VAL A 172 -16.54 13.07 -2.91
C VAL A 172 -15.72 12.07 -2.11
N LEU A 173 -14.62 11.60 -2.69
CA LEU A 173 -13.64 10.77 -2.01
C LEU A 173 -12.44 11.64 -1.62
N LEU A 174 -12.22 11.83 -0.32
CA LEU A 174 -11.04 12.50 0.21
C LEU A 174 -9.97 11.44 0.50
N TRP A 175 -8.89 11.44 -0.27
CA TRP A 175 -7.73 10.59 -0.05
C TRP A 175 -6.59 11.40 0.55
N ALA A 176 -6.15 11.06 1.77
CA ALA A 176 -4.92 11.60 2.33
C ALA A 176 -3.73 10.69 1.93
N SER A 177 -2.80 11.20 1.13
CA SER A 177 -1.68 10.42 0.57
C SER A 177 -0.53 10.15 1.56
N ASN A 178 -0.74 10.54 2.82
CA ASN A 178 0.04 10.13 3.97
C ASN A 178 -0.86 10.37 5.19
N ASN A 179 -1.04 9.35 6.01
CA ASN A 179 -1.91 9.39 7.19
C ASN A 179 -1.11 9.13 8.48
N ASN A 180 0.22 9.23 8.43
CA ASN A 180 1.04 9.02 9.60
C ASN A 180 0.86 10.13 10.64
N SER A 181 1.28 9.84 11.88
CA SER A 181 1.14 10.70 13.07
C SER A 181 1.83 12.07 12.97
N LEU A 182 2.51 12.37 11.86
CA LEU A 182 3.29 13.58 11.64
C LEU A 182 2.55 14.58 10.73
N CYS A 183 1.22 14.63 10.78
CA CYS A 183 0.46 15.73 10.18
C CYS A 183 0.87 17.06 10.84
N PRO A 184 1.64 17.93 10.17
CA PRO A 184 2.23 19.08 10.87
C PRO A 184 1.12 20.06 11.27
N GLY A 185 0.98 20.31 12.56
CA GLY A 185 0.05 21.28 13.14
C GLY A 185 -1.38 20.80 13.35
N MET A 186 -1.68 19.50 13.25
CA MET A 186 -2.99 18.94 13.62
C MET A 186 -2.86 17.45 13.97
N ALA A 187 -3.39 17.04 15.12
CA ALA A 187 -3.43 15.63 15.49
C ALA A 187 -4.44 14.86 14.62
N MET A 188 -4.18 13.58 14.32
CA MET A 188 -5.09 12.75 13.50
C MET A 188 -6.52 12.67 14.05
N CYS A 189 -6.68 12.61 15.38
CA CYS A 189 -7.99 12.65 16.01
C CYS A 189 -8.74 13.97 15.76
N GLN A 190 -8.02 15.10 15.70
CA GLN A 190 -8.61 16.39 15.34
C GLN A 190 -9.02 16.38 13.87
N PHE A 191 -8.16 15.87 12.97
CA PHE A 191 -8.48 15.74 11.56
C PHE A 191 -9.77 14.95 11.34
N TYR A 192 -9.87 13.73 11.87
CA TYR A 192 -11.07 12.90 11.69
C TYR A 192 -12.31 13.48 12.38
N ASN A 193 -12.18 14.16 13.52
CA ASN A 193 -13.31 14.87 14.13
C ASN A 193 -13.88 15.97 13.22
N HIS A 194 -13.02 16.77 12.56
CA HIS A 194 -13.48 17.78 11.61
C HIS A 194 -14.11 17.12 10.39
N VAL A 195 -13.45 16.12 9.81
CA VAL A 195 -13.95 15.48 8.59
C VAL A 195 -15.26 14.72 8.83
N ARG A 196 -15.46 14.13 10.01
CA ARG A 196 -16.75 13.56 10.42
C ARG A 196 -17.86 14.61 10.42
N THR A 197 -17.56 15.80 10.93
CA THR A 197 -18.50 16.93 10.93
C THR A 197 -18.83 17.37 9.50
N VAL A 198 -17.81 17.52 8.64
CA VAL A 198 -17.99 17.88 7.22
C VAL A 198 -18.78 16.80 6.48
N SER A 199 -18.48 15.53 6.71
CA SER A 199 -19.18 14.39 6.10
C SER A 199 -20.66 14.38 6.48
N ALA A 200 -20.99 14.63 7.75
CA ALA A 200 -22.38 14.75 8.20
C ALA A 200 -23.12 15.92 7.56
N LEU A 201 -22.44 17.04 7.28
CA LEU A 201 -23.03 18.22 6.65
C LEU A 201 -23.20 18.07 5.14
N CYS A 202 -22.28 17.39 4.46
CA CYS A 202 -22.31 17.22 3.01
C CYS A 202 -23.14 16.00 2.57
N GLY A 203 -23.18 14.93 3.37
CA GLY A 203 -23.88 13.68 3.07
C GLY A 203 -23.28 12.83 1.96
N ASN A 204 -22.32 13.36 1.19
CA ASN A 204 -21.67 12.67 0.06
C ASN A 204 -20.14 12.57 0.17
N LEU A 205 -19.54 12.96 1.30
CA LEU A 205 -18.10 12.88 1.55
C LEU A 205 -17.71 11.58 2.25
N GLU A 206 -16.76 10.86 1.66
CA GLU A 206 -16.07 9.72 2.24
C GLU A 206 -14.56 9.97 2.33
N VAL A 207 -13.90 9.32 3.29
CA VAL A 207 -12.46 9.48 3.53
C VAL A 207 -11.75 8.14 3.36
N CYS A 208 -10.61 8.17 2.67
CA CYS A 208 -9.68 7.07 2.54
C CYS A 208 -8.31 7.48 3.11
N LEU A 209 -7.79 6.84 4.15
CA LEU A 209 -8.40 5.74 4.91
C LEU A 209 -9.58 6.21 5.79
N SER A 210 -10.41 5.27 6.25
CA SER A 210 -11.38 5.57 7.31
C SER A 210 -10.64 5.89 8.61
N GLU A 211 -11.31 6.58 9.54
CA GLU A 211 -10.73 6.86 10.87
C GLU A 211 -10.26 5.58 11.58
N THR A 212 -11.09 4.54 11.53
CA THR A 212 -10.80 3.26 12.15
C THR A 212 -9.60 2.58 11.49
N GLU A 213 -9.55 2.52 10.16
CA GLU A 213 -8.43 1.88 9.45
C GLU A 213 -7.12 2.66 9.65
N ALA A 214 -7.17 4.00 9.65
CA ALA A 214 -6.00 4.84 9.92
C ALA A 214 -5.49 4.68 11.35
N ALA A 215 -6.37 4.66 12.35
CA ALA A 215 -5.98 4.41 13.74
C ALA A 215 -5.38 3.01 13.91
N TRP A 216 -5.94 2.03 13.19
CA TRP A 216 -5.46 0.66 13.18
C TRP A 216 -4.05 0.53 12.60
N GLU A 217 -3.80 1.15 11.44
CA GLU A 217 -2.49 1.22 10.80
C GLU A 217 -1.48 1.96 11.69
N GLU A 218 -1.84 3.13 12.23
CA GLU A 218 -0.94 3.98 13.01
C GLU A 218 -0.47 3.32 14.30
N LEU A 219 -1.34 2.53 14.95
CA LEU A 219 -1.02 1.83 16.19
C LEU A 219 -0.17 0.57 15.99
N LYS A 220 -0.22 -0.06 14.81
CA LYS A 220 0.47 -1.33 14.43
C LYS A 220 0.12 -2.57 15.26
N ILE A 221 -0.33 -2.41 16.51
CA ILE A 221 -0.62 -3.50 17.45
C ILE A 221 -1.75 -4.38 16.92
N GLY A 222 -2.78 -3.78 16.32
CA GLY A 222 -3.90 -4.51 15.72
C GLY A 222 -3.42 -5.46 14.63
N ASP A 223 -2.58 -4.98 13.71
CA ASP A 223 -1.95 -5.80 12.67
C ASP A 223 -1.06 -6.89 13.24
N ILE A 224 -0.19 -6.57 14.19
CA ILE A 224 0.71 -7.55 14.79
C ILE A 224 -0.07 -8.67 15.49
N LYS A 225 -1.19 -8.34 16.16
CA LYS A 225 -2.12 -9.33 16.74
C LYS A 225 -2.75 -10.19 15.66
N ALA A 226 -3.26 -9.58 14.58
CA ALA A 226 -3.85 -10.30 13.47
C ALA A 226 -2.85 -11.28 12.83
N PHE A 227 -1.58 -10.87 12.65
CA PHE A 227 -0.53 -11.77 12.15
C PHE A 227 -0.28 -12.95 13.09
N GLY A 228 -0.32 -12.71 14.41
CA GLY A 228 -0.20 -13.76 15.42
C GLY A 228 -1.35 -14.77 15.40
N GLU A 229 -2.58 -14.30 15.19
CA GLU A 229 -3.77 -15.15 15.02
C GLU A 229 -3.69 -15.99 13.75
N ILE A 230 -3.36 -15.35 12.63
CA ILE A 230 -3.20 -16.01 11.32
C ILE A 230 -2.15 -17.12 11.40
N ALA A 231 -0.99 -16.83 11.99
CA ALA A 231 0.09 -17.79 12.11
C ALA A 231 -0.24 -18.97 13.02
N ARG A 232 -1.02 -18.76 14.09
CA ARG A 232 -1.44 -19.82 15.02
C ARG A 232 -2.37 -20.84 14.36
N GLN A 233 -3.17 -20.38 13.40
CA GLN A 233 -4.12 -21.22 12.66
C GLN A 233 -3.52 -21.78 11.36
N ALA A 234 -2.28 -21.42 11.03
CA ALA A 234 -1.65 -21.77 9.78
C ALA A 234 -0.89 -23.10 9.83
N ASP A 235 -0.73 -23.70 8.65
CA ASP A 235 0.24 -24.76 8.43
C ASP A 235 1.66 -24.31 8.79
N LYS A 236 2.53 -25.29 9.06
CA LYS A 236 3.92 -25.08 9.52
C LYS A 236 4.70 -24.05 8.69
N GLU A 237 4.38 -23.94 7.41
CA GLU A 237 5.06 -23.01 6.52
C GLU A 237 4.66 -21.55 6.63
N PHE A 238 3.45 -21.24 7.09
CA PHE A 238 2.97 -19.86 7.28
C PHE A 238 2.88 -19.49 8.77
N SER A 239 3.30 -20.36 9.68
CA SER A 239 3.07 -20.23 11.12
C SER A 239 4.19 -19.54 11.92
N TYR A 240 5.30 -19.16 11.29
CA TYR A 240 6.37 -18.47 12.03
C TYR A 240 6.00 -17.02 12.35
N ARG A 241 6.13 -16.65 13.63
CA ARG A 241 6.03 -15.28 14.12
C ARG A 241 7.03 -15.05 15.22
N PRO A 242 7.71 -13.89 15.23
CA PRO A 242 8.57 -13.60 16.35
C PRO A 242 7.74 -13.41 17.62
N LYS A 243 8.21 -13.99 18.73
CA LYS A 243 7.55 -13.87 20.04
C LYS A 243 7.40 -12.39 20.38
N THR A 244 6.16 -11.96 20.61
CA THR A 244 5.80 -10.54 20.80
C THR A 244 5.03 -10.40 22.11
N CYS A 245 5.47 -9.48 22.97
CA CYS A 245 4.75 -9.06 24.14
C CYS A 245 4.27 -7.61 23.94
N PHE A 246 2.97 -7.38 24.10
CA PHE A 246 2.33 -6.08 23.84
C PHE A 246 2.58 -5.03 24.92
N GLY A 247 3.55 -5.26 25.81
CA GLY A 247 3.95 -4.34 26.87
C GLY A 247 2.91 -4.16 27.97
N ASN A 248 1.92 -5.05 28.07
CA ASN A 248 0.91 -5.08 29.12
C ASN A 248 0.65 -6.52 29.60
N GLY A 249 0.13 -6.67 30.82
CA GLY A 249 -0.17 -7.98 31.41
C GLY A 249 1.06 -8.84 31.67
N THR A 250 0.91 -10.16 31.58
CA THR A 250 2.00 -11.12 31.71
C THR A 250 2.96 -11.01 30.53
N CYS A 251 4.24 -10.92 30.84
CA CYS A 251 5.32 -10.79 29.88
C CYS A 251 5.54 -12.09 29.11
N LEU A 252 5.47 -12.03 27.77
CA LEU A 252 5.78 -13.18 26.92
C LEU A 252 7.27 -13.29 26.58
N LEU A 253 8.12 -12.37 27.04
CA LEU A 253 9.58 -12.40 26.81
C LEU A 253 10.25 -12.12 28.16
N PRO A 254 10.23 -13.06 29.12
CA PRO A 254 10.70 -12.80 30.47
C PRO A 254 12.21 -12.58 30.48
N ARG A 255 12.70 -11.79 31.46
CA ARG A 255 14.11 -11.31 31.50
C ARG A 255 15.16 -12.42 31.46
N ASN A 256 14.82 -13.59 32.00
CA ASN A 256 15.70 -14.75 32.07
C ASN A 256 15.74 -15.58 30.78
N GLU A 257 14.85 -15.34 29.82
CA GLU A 257 14.77 -16.09 28.55
C GLU A 257 15.37 -15.35 27.36
N VAL A 258 15.63 -14.04 27.46
CA VAL A 258 16.12 -13.23 26.34
C VAL A 258 17.28 -12.33 26.75
N GLU A 259 18.40 -12.43 26.03
CA GLU A 259 19.57 -11.57 26.21
C GLU A 259 19.28 -10.14 25.71
N CYS A 260 18.68 -10.04 24.52
CA CYS A 260 18.32 -8.80 23.86
C CYS A 260 16.89 -8.88 23.31
N MET A 261 16.26 -7.72 23.16
CA MET A 261 14.94 -7.58 22.57
C MET A 261 14.77 -6.25 21.83
N MET A 262 13.76 -6.19 20.96
CA MET A 262 13.41 -4.99 20.24
C MET A 262 12.24 -4.30 20.94
N ILE A 263 12.47 -3.13 21.52
CA ILE A 263 11.40 -2.25 22.00
C ILE A 263 10.93 -1.36 20.86
N LYS A 264 9.61 -1.30 20.67
CA LYS A 264 8.96 -0.58 19.57
C LYS A 264 7.82 0.28 20.10
N ARG A 265 7.75 1.52 19.63
CA ARG A 265 6.60 2.41 19.86
C ARG A 265 5.50 2.09 18.86
N SER A 266 4.25 2.05 19.31
CA SER A 266 3.06 1.84 18.45
C SER A 266 2.96 2.89 17.35
N HIS A 267 2.99 4.18 17.74
CA HIS A 267 2.95 5.33 16.83
C HIS A 267 4.37 5.69 16.36
N SER A 268 4.83 5.06 15.27
CA SER A 268 6.10 5.42 14.63
C SER A 268 6.17 4.93 13.18
N CYS A 269 6.82 5.71 12.31
CA CYS A 269 7.19 5.30 10.95
C CYS A 269 8.71 5.07 10.85
N GLY A 270 9.15 4.33 9.82
CA GLY A 270 10.55 4.26 9.39
C GLY A 270 11.55 3.77 10.43
N GLY A 271 11.12 2.99 11.43
CA GLY A 271 12.01 2.50 12.48
C GLY A 271 12.51 3.56 13.48
N ALA A 272 12.01 4.81 13.43
CA ALA A 272 12.51 5.92 14.27
C ALA A 272 12.46 5.66 15.79
N HIS A 273 11.51 4.83 16.24
CA HIS A 273 11.33 4.47 17.64
C HIS A 273 11.46 2.96 17.87
N VAL A 274 12.38 2.33 17.14
CA VAL A 274 12.76 0.93 17.34
C VAL A 274 14.13 0.93 18.00
N LYS A 275 14.25 0.29 19.16
CA LYS A 275 15.50 0.20 19.91
C LYS A 275 15.81 -1.25 20.24
N ARG A 276 17.04 -1.66 19.96
CA ARG A 276 17.62 -2.87 20.53
C ARG A 276 18.04 -2.57 21.96
N VAL A 277 17.56 -3.35 22.92
CA VAL A 277 17.87 -3.18 24.34
C VAL A 277 18.16 -4.54 24.99
N PRO A 278 18.92 -4.58 26.10
CA PRO A 278 19.05 -5.78 26.91
C PRO A 278 17.67 -6.28 27.38
N GLY A 279 17.49 -7.60 27.51
CA GLY A 279 16.24 -8.19 27.99
C GLY A 279 15.85 -7.78 29.40
N SER A 280 16.79 -7.23 30.17
CA SER A 280 16.57 -6.66 31.51
C SER A 280 15.95 -5.26 31.49
N ASP A 281 16.06 -4.50 30.39
CA ASP A 281 15.53 -3.14 30.28
C ASP A 281 14.01 -3.15 30.06
N ARG A 282 13.26 -2.66 31.06
CA ARG A 282 11.79 -2.65 31.05
C ARG A 282 11.22 -1.25 31.28
N GLU A 283 12.01 -0.19 31.21
CA GLU A 283 11.59 1.15 31.66
C GLU A 283 10.34 1.67 30.91
N LEU A 284 10.23 1.34 29.63
CA LEU A 284 9.12 1.75 28.77
C LEU A 284 7.94 0.76 28.77
N LEU A 285 8.10 -0.41 29.40
CA LEU A 285 7.15 -1.52 29.34
C LEU A 285 6.31 -1.61 30.62
N LYS A 286 5.05 -2.00 30.48
CA LYS A 286 4.10 -2.17 31.61
C LYS A 286 3.76 -3.63 31.87
N CYS A 287 4.37 -4.58 31.16
CA CYS A 287 4.21 -6.01 31.42
C CYS A 287 5.01 -6.45 32.64
N VAL A 288 4.60 -7.54 33.29
CA VAL A 288 5.23 -8.13 34.47
C VAL A 288 5.71 -9.55 34.17
N ASP A 289 6.86 -9.95 34.71
CA ASP A 289 7.36 -11.32 34.57
C ASP A 289 6.56 -12.26 35.48
N ASP A 290 6.35 -13.50 35.05
CA ASP A 290 5.68 -14.52 35.88
C ASP A 290 6.53 -14.83 37.11
N GLY A 291 6.03 -14.48 38.30
CA GLY A 291 6.68 -14.76 39.58
C GLY A 291 7.01 -13.53 40.42
N GLU A 292 6.96 -12.31 39.87
CA GLU A 292 7.02 -11.10 40.68
C GLU A 292 5.65 -10.82 41.30
N GLY A 293 5.48 -11.15 42.59
CA GLY A 293 4.30 -10.85 43.40
C GLY A 293 4.04 -9.34 43.64
N GLY A 294 4.42 -8.49 42.69
CA GLY A 294 4.24 -7.05 42.73
C GLY A 294 2.80 -6.66 42.42
N SER A 295 2.25 -5.78 43.25
CA SER A 295 0.96 -5.12 43.07
C SER A 295 0.69 -4.83 41.59
N ARG A 296 -0.39 -5.40 41.04
CA ARG A 296 -0.91 -5.09 39.70
C ARG A 296 -1.03 -3.57 39.62
N ARG A 297 -0.01 -2.89 39.06
CA ARG A 297 -0.06 -1.45 38.82
C ARG A 297 -1.33 -1.20 38.02
N SER A 298 -2.25 -0.44 38.61
CA SER A 298 -3.50 -0.04 37.97
C SER A 298 -3.20 0.45 36.56
N CYS A 299 -3.49 -0.39 35.57
CA CYS A 299 -3.22 -0.13 34.16
C CYS A 299 -4.33 0.78 33.62
N LEU A 300 -4.40 2.01 34.11
CA LEU A 300 -5.14 3.04 33.41
C LEU A 300 -4.38 3.29 32.11
N ILE A 301 -4.90 2.76 31.01
CA ILE A 301 -4.38 3.02 29.67
C ILE A 301 -4.66 4.50 29.38
N ASN A 302 -3.64 5.34 29.51
CA ASN A 302 -3.69 6.67 28.95
C ASN A 302 -3.57 6.55 27.43
N LEU A 303 -4.70 6.64 26.72
CA LEU A 303 -4.77 6.58 25.25
C LEU A 303 -3.98 7.71 24.56
N GLN A 304 -3.58 8.76 25.29
CA GLN A 304 -2.74 9.84 24.77
C GLN A 304 -1.24 9.57 24.93
N SER A 305 -0.85 8.58 25.74
CA SER A 305 0.55 8.21 25.92
C SER A 305 0.97 7.14 24.90
N PRO A 306 2.20 7.19 24.37
CA PRO A 306 2.69 6.16 23.46
C PRO A 306 2.59 4.76 24.08
N ILE A 307 2.09 3.80 23.33
CA ILE A 307 2.11 2.39 23.73
C ILE A 307 3.44 1.82 23.25
N TRP A 308 4.18 1.21 24.17
CA TRP A 308 5.40 0.49 23.86
C TRP A 308 5.15 -1.00 24.00
N PHE A 309 5.67 -1.75 23.04
CA PHE A 309 5.67 -3.20 23.06
C PHE A 309 7.08 -3.70 22.77
N HIS A 310 7.31 -5.00 22.99
CA HIS A 310 8.60 -5.59 22.72
C HIS A 310 8.47 -6.95 22.03
N GLN A 311 9.46 -7.25 21.21
CA GLN A 311 9.51 -8.43 20.36
C GLN A 311 10.89 -9.06 20.45
N GLU A 312 10.98 -10.37 20.29
CA GLU A 312 12.29 -11.03 20.19
C GLU A 312 13.11 -10.44 19.04
N GLU A 313 14.42 -10.42 19.24
CA GLU A 313 15.37 -9.96 18.22
C GLU A 313 15.44 -10.96 17.07
N ILE A 314 15.30 -10.45 15.83
CA ILE A 314 15.53 -11.24 14.62
C ILE A 314 16.71 -10.60 13.86
N THR A 315 17.91 -11.13 14.07
CA THR A 315 19.18 -10.58 13.55
C THR A 315 19.22 -10.46 12.02
N SER A 316 18.48 -11.31 11.31
CA SER A 316 18.37 -11.25 9.85
C SER A 316 17.63 -10.01 9.33
N LEU A 317 16.76 -9.36 10.13
CA LEU A 317 16.16 -8.10 9.72
C LEU A 317 17.20 -6.98 9.58
N GLU A 318 18.17 -6.94 10.49
CA GLU A 318 19.25 -5.94 10.48
C GLU A 318 20.30 -6.27 9.40
N THR A 319 20.76 -7.52 9.39
CA THR A 319 21.87 -7.95 8.53
C THR A 319 21.48 -8.20 7.07
N TYR A 320 20.22 -8.57 6.80
CA TYR A 320 19.74 -8.91 5.47
C TYR A 320 18.60 -8.03 4.98
N GLY A 321 17.76 -7.50 5.87
CA GLY A 321 16.64 -6.65 5.52
C GLY A 321 15.33 -7.41 5.25
N GLU A 322 14.53 -6.89 4.34
CA GLU A 322 13.13 -7.27 4.13
C GLU A 322 12.85 -7.51 2.64
N PHE A 323 11.90 -8.41 2.38
CA PHE A 323 11.19 -8.45 1.10
C PHE A 323 9.92 -7.60 1.22
N ARG A 324 9.65 -6.78 0.21
CA ARG A 324 8.40 -6.00 0.14
C ARG A 324 7.61 -6.47 -1.05
N VAL A 325 6.50 -7.16 -0.80
CA VAL A 325 5.63 -7.74 -1.84
C VAL A 325 4.42 -6.84 -2.02
N PHE A 326 4.12 -6.47 -3.26
CA PHE A 326 3.06 -5.52 -3.57
C PHE A 326 1.87 -6.24 -4.20
N PHE A 327 0.68 -5.90 -3.71
CA PHE A 327 -0.57 -6.30 -4.30
C PHE A 327 -1.32 -5.08 -4.82
N VAL A 328 -1.94 -5.23 -5.98
CA VAL A 328 -3.03 -4.36 -6.42
C VAL A 328 -4.23 -5.26 -6.69
N LYS A 329 -5.32 -5.02 -5.97
CA LYS A 329 -6.41 -6.00 -5.80
C LYS A 329 -5.81 -7.36 -5.42
N ASP A 330 -6.21 -8.42 -6.11
CA ASP A 330 -5.81 -9.79 -5.82
C ASP A 330 -4.53 -10.24 -6.55
N GLU A 331 -3.90 -9.35 -7.32
CA GLU A 331 -2.68 -9.65 -8.08
C GLU A 331 -1.43 -9.19 -7.35
N ILE A 332 -0.41 -10.06 -7.30
CA ILE A 332 0.96 -9.66 -6.97
C ILE A 332 1.54 -8.95 -8.19
N VAL A 333 1.83 -7.66 -8.03
CA VAL A 333 2.33 -6.82 -9.13
C VAL A 333 3.86 -6.74 -9.15
N GLY A 334 4.52 -7.07 -8.05
CA GLY A 334 5.97 -7.09 -7.97
C GLY A 334 6.48 -7.27 -6.54
N ALA A 335 7.80 -7.30 -6.41
CA ALA A 335 8.47 -7.29 -5.11
C ALA A 335 9.86 -6.64 -5.21
N VAL A 336 10.28 -6.01 -4.12
CA VAL A 336 11.63 -5.46 -3.95
C VAL A 336 12.31 -6.04 -2.72
N ARG A 337 13.64 -6.05 -2.71
CA ARG A 337 14.45 -6.31 -1.52
C ARG A 337 14.91 -4.97 -0.96
N THR A 338 14.72 -4.75 0.33
CA THR A 338 15.15 -3.53 1.02
C THR A 338 16.03 -3.83 2.22
N GLN A 339 16.99 -2.96 2.50
CA GLN A 339 17.80 -3.00 3.71
C GLN A 339 17.94 -1.60 4.27
N PHE A 340 17.83 -1.48 5.60
CA PHE A 340 18.05 -0.22 6.31
C PHE A 340 19.51 -0.12 6.75
N GLU A 341 20.06 1.08 6.62
CA GLU A 341 21.34 1.46 7.22
C GLU A 341 21.07 2.60 8.21
N ASP A 342 21.26 2.32 9.50
CA ASP A 342 21.15 3.31 10.56
C ASP A 342 22.46 4.11 10.62
N LYS A 343 22.46 5.33 10.07
CA LYS A 343 23.51 6.34 10.36
C LYS A 343 23.02 7.23 11.50
N GLU A 344 23.95 7.78 12.28
CA GLU A 344 23.68 8.49 13.55
C GLU A 344 22.57 9.57 13.46
N GLU A 345 22.32 10.14 12.27
CA GLU A 345 21.32 11.19 12.05
C GLU A 345 20.25 10.86 10.99
N GLU A 346 20.43 9.83 10.16
CA GLU A 346 19.50 9.46 9.08
C GLU A 346 19.40 7.95 8.86
N LYS A 347 18.16 7.45 8.75
CA LYS A 347 17.89 6.07 8.35
C LYS A 347 17.79 6.01 6.83
N ASN A 348 18.82 5.48 6.19
CA ASN A 348 18.82 5.28 4.74
C ASN A 348 18.22 3.92 4.41
N ILE A 349 17.46 3.86 3.32
CA ILE A 349 16.90 2.61 2.79
C ILE A 349 17.51 2.32 1.42
N ALA A 350 18.22 1.21 1.33
CA ALA A 350 18.63 0.64 0.06
C ALA A 350 17.49 -0.22 -0.49
N ALA A 351 17.21 -0.12 -1.78
CA ALA A 351 16.20 -0.92 -2.47
C ALA A 351 16.71 -1.47 -3.79
N GLN A 352 16.28 -2.68 -4.14
CA GLN A 352 16.54 -3.29 -5.44
C GLN A 352 15.39 -4.19 -5.88
N ALA A 353 15.27 -4.43 -7.18
CA ALA A 353 14.33 -5.40 -7.72
C ALA A 353 14.60 -6.81 -7.15
N LEU A 354 13.55 -7.58 -6.85
CA LEU A 354 13.71 -8.93 -6.31
C LEU A 354 14.33 -9.89 -7.34
N SER A 355 15.53 -10.38 -7.03
CA SER A 355 16.33 -11.30 -7.83
C SER A 355 16.31 -12.72 -7.26
N LEU A 356 16.85 -13.70 -8.00
CA LEU A 356 17.04 -15.06 -7.47
C LEU A 356 18.20 -15.15 -6.48
N SER A 357 19.24 -14.32 -6.66
CA SER A 357 20.39 -14.24 -5.74
C SER A 357 20.01 -13.78 -4.34
N ASP A 358 18.87 -13.07 -4.19
CA ASP A 358 18.35 -12.74 -2.86
C ASP A 358 18.02 -14.01 -2.06
N PHE A 359 17.82 -15.18 -2.70
CA PHE A 359 17.55 -16.45 -2.03
C PHE A 359 18.78 -17.33 -1.83
N ASN A 360 20.00 -16.81 -2.00
CA ASN A 360 21.25 -17.56 -1.79
C ASN A 360 21.39 -18.12 -0.35
N TRP A 361 20.78 -17.46 0.64
CA TRP A 361 20.73 -17.97 2.02
C TRP A 361 19.94 -19.28 2.16
N TYR A 362 19.07 -19.59 1.20
CA TYR A 362 18.29 -20.83 1.17
C TYR A 362 19.01 -21.95 0.42
N SER A 363 19.57 -21.65 -0.75
CA SER A 363 20.32 -22.60 -1.59
C SER A 363 21.09 -21.84 -2.68
N GLU A 364 22.23 -22.40 -3.11
CA GLU A 364 22.95 -21.94 -4.30
C GLU A 364 22.33 -22.48 -5.60
N ASN A 365 21.44 -23.47 -5.51
CA ASN A 365 20.76 -24.05 -6.67
C ASN A 365 19.62 -23.14 -7.16
N THR A 366 19.60 -22.85 -8.46
CA THR A 366 18.61 -21.95 -9.07
C THR A 366 17.15 -22.44 -8.96
N GLU A 367 16.89 -23.74 -9.04
CA GLU A 367 15.53 -24.29 -8.91
C GLU A 367 15.02 -24.17 -7.46
N ASP A 368 15.90 -24.40 -6.48
CA ASP A 368 15.59 -24.17 -5.07
C ASP A 368 15.29 -22.69 -4.79
N GLN A 369 16.04 -21.78 -5.41
CA GLN A 369 15.80 -20.33 -5.30
C GLN A 369 14.44 -19.95 -5.91
N LYS A 370 14.10 -20.48 -7.10
CA LYS A 370 12.78 -20.28 -7.72
C LYS A 370 11.66 -20.82 -6.85
N PHE A 371 11.85 -22.00 -6.26
CA PHE A 371 10.91 -22.58 -5.32
C PHE A 371 10.73 -21.68 -4.10
N LYS A 372 11.81 -21.20 -3.49
CA LYS A 372 11.75 -20.32 -2.31
C LYS A 372 11.11 -18.96 -2.62
N LYS A 373 11.38 -18.39 -3.80
CA LYS A 373 10.70 -17.18 -4.30
C LYS A 373 9.20 -17.41 -4.46
N SER A 374 8.79 -18.55 -5.01
CA SER A 374 7.37 -18.92 -5.13
C SER A 374 6.71 -19.05 -3.76
N ARG A 375 7.43 -19.58 -2.77
CA ARG A 375 6.96 -19.64 -1.37
C ARG A 375 6.83 -18.27 -0.72
N LEU A 376 7.70 -17.31 -1.03
CA LEU A 376 7.55 -15.91 -0.56
C LEU A 376 6.21 -15.33 -1.03
N TYR A 377 5.90 -15.50 -2.32
CA TYR A 377 4.63 -15.03 -2.89
C TYR A 377 3.41 -15.77 -2.33
N ALA A 378 3.49 -17.09 -2.17
CA ALA A 378 2.43 -17.86 -1.53
C ALA A 378 2.20 -17.40 -0.08
N PHE A 379 3.27 -17.15 0.68
CA PHE A 379 3.20 -16.62 2.05
C PHE A 379 2.55 -15.24 2.10
N ALA A 380 2.95 -14.32 1.22
CA ALA A 380 2.35 -12.98 1.14
C ALA A 380 0.85 -13.04 0.79
N ALA A 381 0.48 -13.86 -0.20
CA ALA A 381 -0.91 -14.06 -0.61
C ALA A 381 -1.74 -14.70 0.49
N TYR A 382 -1.18 -15.69 1.20
CA TYR A 382 -1.82 -16.32 2.35
C TYR A 382 -2.17 -15.29 3.42
N VAL A 383 -1.22 -14.45 3.83
CA VAL A 383 -1.46 -13.44 4.87
C VAL A 383 -2.50 -12.41 4.41
N ARG A 384 -2.37 -11.85 3.20
CA ARG A 384 -3.36 -10.91 2.66
C ARG A 384 -4.76 -11.49 2.65
N ALA A 385 -4.91 -12.71 2.14
CA ALA A 385 -6.20 -13.36 2.05
C ALA A 385 -6.82 -13.58 3.43
N HIS A 386 -6.03 -13.94 4.44
CA HIS A 386 -6.54 -14.11 5.80
C HIS A 386 -6.91 -12.79 6.47
N LEU A 387 -6.14 -11.70 6.26
CA LEU A 387 -6.52 -10.36 6.73
C LEU A 387 -7.87 -9.92 6.14
N LEU A 388 -8.08 -10.16 4.84
CA LEU A 388 -9.33 -9.81 4.14
C LEU A 388 -10.52 -10.75 4.44
N ARG A 389 -10.27 -11.93 5.03
CA ARG A 389 -11.32 -12.85 5.50
C ARG A 389 -11.75 -12.61 6.94
N ARG A 390 -11.04 -11.75 7.69
CA ARG A 390 -11.45 -11.39 9.05
C ARG A 390 -12.82 -10.71 9.01
N HIS A 391 -13.59 -10.89 10.09
CA HIS A 391 -14.91 -10.29 10.26
C HIS A 391 -14.84 -8.75 10.29
N ASP A 392 -13.74 -8.19 10.80
CA ASP A 392 -13.46 -6.75 10.90
C ASP A 392 -12.73 -6.20 9.65
N SER A 393 -12.62 -6.98 8.56
CA SER A 393 -11.82 -6.60 7.38
C SER A 393 -12.33 -5.36 6.66
N ARG A 394 -13.65 -5.09 6.71
CA ARG A 394 -14.23 -3.88 6.12
C ARG A 394 -13.90 -2.61 6.89
N GLU A 395 -13.54 -2.73 8.17
CA GLU A 395 -13.28 -1.61 9.06
C GLU A 395 -11.78 -1.33 9.19
N ASN A 396 -10.97 -2.38 9.28
CA ASN A 396 -9.53 -2.30 9.59
C ASN A 396 -8.60 -2.57 8.39
N TYR A 397 -9.16 -3.06 7.27
CA TYR A 397 -8.39 -3.60 6.14
C TYR A 397 -9.03 -3.32 4.77
N ARG A 398 -9.95 -2.36 4.66
CA ARG A 398 -10.68 -2.13 3.39
C ARG A 398 -9.72 -1.74 2.27
N SER A 399 -8.75 -0.88 2.56
CA SER A 399 -7.82 -0.39 1.56
C SER A 399 -6.91 -1.46 0.96
N LEU A 400 -6.73 -2.62 1.62
CA LEU A 400 -5.98 -3.77 1.08
C LEU A 400 -6.67 -4.37 -0.17
N ARG A 401 -7.94 -4.04 -0.41
CA ARG A 401 -8.68 -4.38 -1.64
C ARG A 401 -8.26 -3.52 -2.83
N VAL A 402 -7.72 -2.33 -2.58
CA VAL A 402 -7.13 -1.46 -3.60
C VAL A 402 -5.69 -1.87 -3.83
N ALA A 403 -4.83 -1.66 -2.85
CA ALA A 403 -3.43 -2.03 -2.91
C ALA A 403 -2.80 -2.10 -1.52
N VAL A 404 -1.76 -2.93 -1.41
CA VAL A 404 -1.05 -3.14 -0.15
C VAL A 404 0.38 -3.58 -0.41
N ARG A 405 1.30 -3.09 0.43
CA ARG A 405 2.66 -3.60 0.52
C ARG A 405 2.81 -4.44 1.79
N ILE A 406 3.28 -5.67 1.64
CA ILE A 406 3.55 -6.59 2.75
C ILE A 406 5.05 -6.71 2.92
N ASP A 407 5.55 -6.25 4.06
CA ASP A 407 6.96 -6.26 4.41
C ASP A 407 7.25 -7.57 5.16
N ILE A 408 8.16 -8.38 4.64
CA ILE A 408 8.39 -9.77 5.03
C ILE A 408 9.85 -9.96 5.40
N GLY A 409 10.08 -10.41 6.63
CA GLY A 409 11.39 -10.80 7.14
C GLY A 409 11.65 -12.29 6.95
N VAL A 410 12.92 -12.66 7.09
CA VAL A 410 13.37 -14.06 7.17
C VAL A 410 13.83 -14.32 8.60
N SER A 411 13.45 -15.44 9.21
CA SER A 411 13.79 -15.75 10.61
C SER A 411 15.28 -15.96 10.87
N MET A 412 15.98 -16.50 9.88
CA MET A 412 17.42 -16.79 9.90
C MET A 412 17.89 -17.10 8.48
N LEU A 413 19.13 -16.74 8.15
CA LEU A 413 19.73 -16.88 6.81
C LEU A 413 20.32 -18.28 6.62
N HIS A 414 19.45 -19.29 6.61
CA HIS A 414 19.80 -20.67 6.32
C HIS A 414 18.60 -21.40 5.67
N PRO A 415 18.77 -22.63 5.13
CA PRO A 415 17.69 -23.36 4.45
C PRO A 415 16.40 -23.55 5.28
N GLY A 416 16.51 -23.74 6.59
CA GLY A 416 15.33 -23.84 7.48
C GLY A 416 14.69 -22.48 7.84
N GLY A 417 15.17 -21.37 7.27
CA GLY A 417 14.69 -20.02 7.53
C GLY A 417 13.25 -19.85 7.06
N ARG A 418 12.41 -19.25 7.91
CA ARG A 418 10.97 -19.07 7.67
C ARG A 418 10.63 -17.61 7.45
N PHE A 419 9.64 -17.37 6.59
CA PHE A 419 9.11 -16.02 6.38
C PHE A 419 8.21 -15.61 7.54
N PHE A 420 8.18 -14.31 7.83
CA PHE A 420 7.20 -13.71 8.72
C PHE A 420 6.89 -12.28 8.28
N VAL A 421 5.65 -11.83 8.50
CA VAL A 421 5.26 -10.44 8.20
C VAL A 421 5.78 -9.50 9.29
N VAL A 422 6.51 -8.47 8.87
CA VAL A 422 6.97 -7.37 9.72
C VAL A 422 5.87 -6.32 9.81
N GLU A 423 5.37 -5.88 8.66
CA GLU A 423 4.43 -4.76 8.53
C GLU A 423 3.53 -4.96 7.29
N VAL A 424 2.36 -4.33 7.33
CA VAL A 424 1.45 -4.21 6.20
C VAL A 424 1.16 -2.72 6.00
N ALA A 425 1.72 -2.14 4.94
CA ALA A 425 1.53 -0.73 4.62
C ALA A 425 0.37 -0.56 3.64
N ARG A 426 -0.62 0.27 4.01
CA ARG A 426 -1.77 0.56 3.15
C ARG A 426 -1.35 1.45 2.00
N PHE A 427 -2.05 1.39 0.86
CA PHE A 427 -1.68 2.18 -0.31
C PHE A 427 -1.64 3.69 -0.05
N ALA A 428 -2.44 4.16 0.90
CA ALA A 428 -2.51 5.57 1.23
C ALA A 428 -1.18 6.11 1.80
N GLY A 429 -0.36 5.28 2.44
CA GLY A 429 0.93 5.69 3.03
C GLY A 429 2.15 4.88 2.57
N ALA A 430 1.96 3.87 1.72
CA ALA A 430 3.04 3.01 1.25
C ALA A 430 3.87 3.66 0.15
N ALA A 431 5.20 3.64 0.28
CA ALA A 431 6.10 3.83 -0.87
C ALA A 431 6.01 2.62 -1.81
N PHE A 432 5.86 2.88 -3.11
CA PHE A 432 5.58 1.86 -4.12
C PHE A 432 6.76 1.44 -5.00
N PHE A 433 7.92 2.11 -4.93
CA PHE A 433 9.16 1.63 -5.58
C PHE A 433 8.99 1.35 -7.08
N SER A 434 8.19 2.17 -7.78
CA SER A 434 7.78 1.88 -9.17
C SER A 434 8.97 1.72 -10.12
N GLU A 435 10.04 2.50 -9.93
CA GLU A 435 11.27 2.44 -10.72
C GLU A 435 12.00 1.08 -10.63
N PHE A 436 11.84 0.35 -9.51
CA PHE A 436 12.49 -0.94 -9.30
C PHE A 436 11.70 -2.13 -9.86
N MET A 437 10.40 -1.95 -10.14
CA MET A 437 9.52 -3.06 -10.51
C MET A 437 9.04 -3.01 -11.95
N PHE A 438 8.97 -1.81 -12.54
CA PHE A 438 8.38 -1.62 -13.86
C PHE A 438 9.39 -1.06 -14.84
N PRO A 439 9.23 -1.30 -16.14
CA PRO A 439 9.99 -0.57 -17.14
C PRO A 439 9.54 0.90 -17.19
N LYS A 440 10.38 1.76 -17.78
CA LYS A 440 9.99 3.14 -18.09
C LYS A 440 8.69 3.15 -18.90
N PRO A 441 7.73 4.02 -18.56
CA PRO A 441 7.84 5.21 -17.69
C PRO A 441 7.50 5.02 -16.21
N TYR A 442 7.56 3.80 -15.69
CA TYR A 442 7.31 3.50 -14.27
C TYR A 442 5.88 3.88 -13.79
N THR A 443 4.93 4.16 -14.69
CA THR A 443 3.55 4.54 -14.33
C THR A 443 2.63 3.36 -14.06
N GLN A 444 3.00 2.16 -14.50
CA GLN A 444 2.12 0.99 -14.49
C GLN A 444 1.56 0.64 -13.09
N MET A 445 2.34 0.82 -12.03
CA MET A 445 1.84 0.65 -10.66
C MET A 445 0.71 1.64 -10.35
N MET A 446 0.93 2.93 -10.66
CA MET A 446 -0.02 3.99 -10.37
C MET A 446 -1.30 3.85 -11.19
N GLU A 447 -1.20 3.38 -12.44
CA GLU A 447 -2.35 3.07 -13.29
C GLU A 447 -3.23 1.98 -12.66
N ARG A 448 -2.60 0.90 -12.19
CA ARG A 448 -3.31 -0.21 -11.53
C ARG A 448 -3.97 0.25 -10.23
N ILE A 449 -3.27 1.02 -9.41
CA ILE A 449 -3.80 1.54 -8.14
C ILE A 449 -4.96 2.51 -8.40
N ALA A 450 -4.81 3.44 -9.34
CA ALA A 450 -5.84 4.41 -9.70
C ALA A 450 -7.14 3.70 -10.10
N LYS A 451 -7.04 2.71 -10.99
CA LYS A 451 -8.19 1.89 -11.41
C LYS A 451 -8.82 1.15 -10.22
N ALA A 452 -8.01 0.49 -9.39
CA ALA A 452 -8.50 -0.26 -8.23
C ALA A 452 -9.17 0.65 -7.18
N MET A 453 -8.66 1.86 -6.99
CA MET A 453 -9.21 2.85 -6.06
C MET A 453 -10.59 3.32 -6.52
N ILE A 454 -10.75 3.65 -7.80
CA ILE A 454 -12.04 4.05 -8.36
C ILE A 454 -13.05 2.90 -8.32
N GLU A 455 -12.62 1.66 -8.50
CA GLU A 455 -13.53 0.52 -8.36
C GLU A 455 -13.99 0.29 -6.91
N GLU A 456 -13.10 0.36 -5.92
CA GLU A 456 -13.45 0.11 -4.50
C GLU A 456 -14.19 1.28 -3.82
N TYR A 457 -13.93 2.51 -4.25
CA TYR A 457 -14.47 3.72 -3.61
C TYR A 457 -15.35 4.59 -4.52
N GLY A 458 -15.23 4.44 -5.83
CA GLY A 458 -16.00 5.22 -6.81
C GLY A 458 -17.30 4.56 -7.25
N SER A 459 -17.54 3.29 -6.92
CA SER A 459 -18.76 2.54 -7.25
C SER A 459 -19.88 2.67 -6.22
#